data_AF-A0AAD9Z6A3-F1
#
_entry.id   AF-A0AAD9Z6A3-F1
#
_cell.length_a   1.000
_cell.length_b   1.000
_cell.length_c   1.000
_cell.angle_alpha   90.00
_cell.angle_beta   90.00
_cell.angle_gamma   90.00
#
_symmetry.space_group_name_H-M   'P 1'
#
loop_
_entity.id
_entity.type
_entity.pdbx_description
1 polymer ?
#
loop_
_entity_poly.entity_id
_entity_poly.type
_entity_poly.pdbx_seq_one_letter_code
_entity_poly.pdbx_strand_id
1 'polypeptide(L)'
;MVWMTAHLPFIMGYVLAAASLSRLVLATDCHDANAENLTKAYISNSQTELPAGLRWFYCAGLGIALLCMTIISLCHVHKEFDGQRISKRYRAPVRIAVAIILIFLPLADKLNSLQLISTTTGLVVLVLMVDVYGSTSIYESFWRCTSQCKYRAECPMKKKLVMDAMKTGATIRLNEVQIGDGGEKGFYDVI
;
A
#
# COMPACT_ATOMS: atom_id res chain seq x y z
N MET A 1 17.69 -9.81 1.46
CA MET A 1 17.09 -11.12 1.08
C MET A 1 15.61 -11.22 1.42
N VAL A 2 15.18 -10.85 2.64
CA VAL A 2 13.76 -10.87 3.07
C VAL A 2 12.79 -10.18 2.11
N TRP A 3 13.20 -9.06 1.49
CA TRP A 3 12.39 -8.36 0.50
C TRP A 3 11.98 -9.23 -0.70
N MET A 4 12.94 -9.94 -1.32
CA MET A 4 12.64 -10.84 -2.45
C MET A 4 11.76 -12.01 -2.01
N THR A 5 12.04 -12.59 -0.84
CA THR A 5 11.28 -13.74 -0.32
C THR A 5 9.84 -13.37 0.05
N ALA A 6 9.59 -12.15 0.51
CA ALA A 6 8.23 -11.66 0.80
C ALA A 6 7.48 -11.18 -0.46
N HIS A 7 8.20 -10.78 -1.51
CA HIS A 7 7.58 -10.28 -2.73
C HIS A 7 6.93 -11.38 -3.58
N LEU A 8 7.54 -12.56 -3.66
CA LEU A 8 6.97 -13.72 -4.36
C LEU A 8 5.58 -14.14 -3.82
N PRO A 9 5.40 -14.43 -2.51
CA PRO A 9 4.10 -14.80 -1.97
C PRO A 9 3.09 -13.65 -2.06
N PHE A 10 3.54 -12.39 -2.04
CA PHE A 10 2.68 -11.26 -2.33
C PHE A 10 2.06 -11.34 -3.74
N ILE A 11 2.88 -11.55 -4.78
CA ILE A 11 2.38 -11.63 -6.16
C ILE A 11 1.48 -12.86 -6.32
N MET A 12 1.89 -14.01 -5.79
CA MET A 12 1.11 -15.24 -5.89
C MET A 12 -0.26 -15.12 -5.22
N GLY A 13 -0.32 -14.59 -4.00
CA GLY A 13 -1.57 -14.37 -3.27
C GLY A 13 -2.49 -13.38 -3.98
N TYR A 14 -1.92 -12.29 -4.50
CA TYR A 14 -2.68 -11.28 -5.25
C TYR A 14 -3.26 -11.83 -6.57
N VAL A 15 -2.47 -12.60 -7.33
CA VAL A 15 -2.93 -13.24 -8.57
C VAL A 15 -4.00 -14.29 -8.28
N LEU A 16 -3.84 -15.08 -7.22
CA LEU A 16 -4.83 -16.07 -6.79
C LEU A 16 -6.17 -15.41 -6.41
N ALA A 17 -6.11 -14.29 -5.70
CA ALA A 17 -7.29 -13.49 -5.38
C ALA A 17 -7.95 -12.89 -6.64
N ALA A 18 -7.17 -12.37 -7.58
CA ALA A 18 -7.71 -11.83 -8.83
C ALA A 18 -8.37 -12.92 -9.69
N ALA A 19 -7.75 -14.10 -9.80
CA ALA A 19 -8.30 -15.23 -10.55
C ALA A 19 -9.61 -15.75 -9.95
N SER A 20 -9.70 -15.83 -8.62
CA SER A 20 -10.93 -16.22 -7.92
C SER A 20 -12.01 -15.15 -8.04
N LEU A 21 -11.68 -13.85 -7.98
CA LEU A 21 -12.62 -12.75 -8.19
C LEU A 21 -13.32 -12.84 -9.55
N SER A 22 -12.58 -13.13 -10.63
CA SER A 22 -13.15 -13.29 -11.99
C SER A 22 -14.21 -14.39 -12.09
N ARG A 23 -14.16 -15.39 -11.20
CA ARG A 23 -15.20 -16.42 -11.09
C ARG A 23 -16.29 -16.03 -10.10
N LEU A 24 -15.94 -15.31 -9.04
CA LEU A 24 -16.85 -14.84 -8.00
C LEU A 24 -17.91 -13.87 -8.54
N VAL A 25 -17.55 -13.03 -9.52
CA VAL A 25 -18.48 -12.09 -10.19
C VAL A 25 -19.49 -12.77 -11.11
N LEU A 26 -19.31 -14.06 -11.42
CA LEU A 26 -20.23 -14.86 -12.24
C LEU A 26 -21.23 -15.66 -11.38
N ALA A 27 -21.11 -15.60 -10.06
CA ALA A 27 -22.01 -16.29 -9.15
C ALA A 27 -23.41 -15.65 -9.15
N THR A 28 -24.45 -16.48 -9.15
CA THR A 28 -25.85 -16.05 -9.21
C THR A 28 -26.55 -16.13 -7.84
N ASP A 29 -25.78 -16.10 -6.76
CA ASP A 29 -26.24 -16.24 -5.36
C ASP A 29 -27.10 -15.04 -4.85
N CYS A 30 -27.47 -14.07 -5.70
CA CYS A 30 -28.24 -12.88 -5.32
C CYS A 30 -29.59 -12.84 -6.03
N HIS A 31 -30.62 -12.35 -5.35
CA HIS A 31 -32.00 -12.26 -5.87
C HIS A 31 -32.08 -11.46 -7.19
N ASP A 32 -31.22 -10.46 -7.37
CA ASP A 32 -31.17 -9.62 -8.57
C ASP A 32 -30.18 -10.13 -9.64
N ALA A 33 -29.50 -11.26 -9.39
CA ALA A 33 -28.55 -11.86 -10.31
C ALA A 33 -29.25 -12.84 -11.26
N ASN A 34 -29.95 -12.32 -12.27
CA ASN A 34 -30.57 -13.17 -13.29
C ASN A 34 -29.53 -13.70 -14.30
N ALA A 35 -29.32 -15.01 -14.31
CA ALA A 35 -28.40 -15.71 -15.22
C ALA A 35 -28.70 -15.48 -16.70
N GLU A 36 -29.95 -15.11 -17.05
CA GLU A 36 -30.38 -14.88 -18.42
C GLU A 36 -29.82 -13.57 -19.02
N ASN A 37 -29.36 -12.64 -18.18
CA ASN A 37 -28.65 -11.43 -18.63
C ASN A 37 -27.17 -11.69 -18.98
N LEU A 38 -26.63 -12.88 -18.69
CA LEU A 38 -25.26 -13.22 -19.07
C LEU A 38 -25.18 -13.64 -20.55
N THR A 39 -24.12 -13.24 -21.23
CA THR A 39 -23.77 -13.78 -22.56
C THR A 39 -23.65 -15.30 -22.49
N LYS A 40 -24.14 -16.03 -23.49
CA LYS A 40 -24.19 -17.51 -23.55
C LYS A 40 -22.88 -18.23 -23.13
N ALA A 41 -21.73 -17.62 -23.38
CA ALA A 41 -20.42 -18.15 -22.97
C ALA A 41 -20.17 -18.16 -21.45
N TYR A 42 -20.79 -17.23 -20.71
CA TYR A 42 -20.67 -17.11 -19.26
C TYR A 42 -21.75 -17.88 -18.50
N ILE A 43 -22.90 -18.18 -19.13
CA ILE A 43 -23.97 -19.01 -18.55
C ILE A 43 -23.46 -20.42 -18.22
N SER A 44 -22.59 -21.00 -19.04
CA SER A 44 -22.01 -22.32 -18.75
C SER A 44 -21.03 -22.31 -17.57
N ASN A 45 -20.55 -21.12 -17.18
CA ASN A 45 -19.60 -20.92 -16.08
C ASN A 45 -20.27 -20.36 -14.82
N SER A 46 -21.53 -19.93 -14.88
CA SER A 46 -22.27 -19.44 -13.71
C SER A 46 -22.64 -20.60 -12.81
N GLN A 47 -22.26 -20.51 -11.53
CA GLN A 47 -22.62 -21.48 -10.50
C GLN A 47 -23.65 -20.85 -9.57
N THR A 48 -24.66 -21.64 -9.20
CA THR A 48 -25.79 -21.23 -8.34
C THR A 48 -25.41 -21.10 -6.87
N GLU A 49 -24.27 -21.69 -6.46
CA GLU A 49 -23.70 -21.54 -5.13
C GLU A 49 -22.18 -21.42 -5.23
N LEU A 50 -21.60 -20.47 -4.50
CA LEU A 50 -20.16 -20.29 -4.42
C LEU A 50 -19.45 -21.49 -3.76
N PRO A 51 -18.51 -22.16 -4.44
CA PRO A 51 -17.73 -23.23 -3.84
C PRO A 51 -16.80 -22.65 -2.75
N ALA A 52 -16.76 -23.32 -1.60
CA ALA A 52 -16.00 -22.87 -0.42
C ALA A 52 -14.51 -22.59 -0.74
N GLY A 53 -13.90 -23.38 -1.64
CA GLY A 53 -12.51 -23.17 -2.07
C GLY A 53 -12.27 -21.81 -2.72
N LEU A 54 -13.21 -21.29 -3.53
CA LEU A 54 -13.06 -19.98 -4.16
C LEU A 54 -13.10 -18.85 -3.13
N ARG A 55 -13.99 -18.96 -2.13
CA ARG A 55 -14.09 -17.98 -1.03
C ARG A 55 -12.77 -17.89 -0.27
N TRP A 56 -12.17 -19.03 0.04
CA TRP A 56 -10.87 -19.11 0.70
C TRP A 56 -9.75 -18.53 -0.17
N PHE A 57 -9.66 -18.90 -1.46
CA PHE A 57 -8.63 -18.38 -2.35
C PHE A 57 -8.71 -16.87 -2.54
N TYR A 58 -9.93 -16.32 -2.60
CA TYR A 58 -10.14 -14.88 -2.69
C TYR A 58 -9.71 -14.16 -1.41
N CYS A 59 -10.27 -14.57 -0.27
CA CYS A 59 -10.08 -13.85 0.98
C CYS A 59 -8.69 -14.08 1.59
N ALA A 60 -8.20 -15.33 1.59
CA ALA A 60 -6.85 -15.64 2.06
C ALA A 60 -5.77 -15.09 1.12
N GLY A 61 -6.00 -15.10 -0.19
CA GLY A 61 -5.08 -14.49 -1.16
C GLY A 61 -4.88 -13.00 -0.91
N LEU A 62 -5.98 -12.25 -0.71
CA LEU A 62 -5.93 -10.83 -0.35
C LEU A 62 -5.30 -10.59 1.03
N GLY A 63 -5.68 -11.39 2.04
CA GLY A 63 -5.14 -11.26 3.39
C GLY A 63 -3.62 -11.50 3.44
N ILE A 64 -3.14 -12.57 2.80
CA ILE A 64 -1.71 -12.88 2.69
C ILE A 64 -0.97 -11.79 1.91
N ALA A 65 -1.54 -11.30 0.80
CA ALA A 65 -0.94 -10.20 0.05
C ALA A 65 -0.77 -8.95 0.93
N LEU A 66 -1.78 -8.57 1.71
CA LEU A 66 -1.69 -7.43 2.63
C LEU A 66 -0.66 -7.64 3.75
N LEU A 67 -0.56 -8.86 4.31
CA LEU A 67 0.47 -9.20 5.30
C LEU A 67 1.88 -9.08 4.69
N CYS A 68 2.13 -9.67 3.52
CA CYS A 68 3.41 -9.59 2.84
C CYS A 68 3.77 -8.14 2.48
N MET A 69 2.80 -7.35 2.01
CA MET A 69 3.00 -5.92 1.74
C MET A 69 3.39 -5.15 3.01
N THR A 70 2.83 -5.52 4.16
CA THR A 70 3.20 -4.94 5.46
C THR A 70 4.64 -5.28 5.83
N ILE A 71 5.03 -6.55 5.69
CA ILE A 71 6.40 -7.01 5.98
C ILE A 71 7.40 -6.29 5.07
N ILE A 72 7.11 -6.18 3.77
CA ILE A 72 7.93 -5.42 2.82
C ILE A 72 8.07 -3.96 3.27
N SER A 73 6.97 -3.32 3.69
CA SER A 73 6.97 -1.94 4.16
C SER A 73 7.79 -1.75 5.45
N LEU A 74 7.81 -2.74 6.34
CA LEU A 74 8.61 -2.72 7.57
C LEU A 74 10.11 -2.95 7.29
N CYS A 75 10.43 -3.89 6.40
CA CYS A 75 11.82 -4.22 6.06
C CYS A 75 12.50 -3.17 5.19
N HIS A 76 11.76 -2.37 4.42
CA HIS A 76 12.34 -1.28 3.67
C HIS A 76 12.75 -0.15 4.63
N VAL A 77 14.06 0.10 4.76
CA VAL A 77 14.59 1.31 5.40
C VAL A 77 14.04 2.50 4.65
N HIS A 78 13.00 3.11 5.20
CA HIS A 78 12.43 4.34 4.71
C HIS A 78 13.18 5.47 5.40
N LYS A 79 13.74 6.38 4.62
CA LYS A 79 14.11 7.72 5.10
C LYS A 79 12.84 8.29 5.73
N GLU A 80 12.84 8.50 7.05
CA GLU A 80 11.69 9.07 7.74
C GLU A 80 11.46 10.47 7.19
N PHE A 81 10.27 10.70 6.63
CA PHE A 81 9.89 12.03 6.17
C PHE A 81 9.46 12.83 7.39
N ASP A 82 10.24 13.85 7.72
CA ASP A 82 9.97 14.83 8.76
C ASP A 82 8.67 15.57 8.40
N GLY A 83 7.53 15.21 9.02
CA GLY A 83 6.21 15.78 8.73
C GLY A 83 5.06 14.80 8.41
N GLN A 84 5.24 13.49 8.52
CA GLN A 84 4.12 12.53 8.38
C GLN A 84 3.05 12.73 9.46
N ARG A 85 1.77 12.81 9.07
CA ARG A 85 0.62 12.98 9.98
C ARG A 85 0.46 11.85 11.00
N ILE A 86 0.75 10.62 10.61
CA ILE A 86 0.61 9.44 11.46
C ILE A 86 1.93 8.66 11.41
N SER A 87 2.50 8.37 12.58
CA SER A 87 3.74 7.61 12.65
C SER A 87 3.53 6.18 12.14
N LYS A 88 4.56 5.63 11.49
CA LYS A 88 4.58 4.27 10.89
C LYS A 88 4.10 3.18 11.86
N ARG A 89 4.26 3.41 13.17
CA ARG A 89 3.89 2.49 14.26
C ARG A 89 2.39 2.26 14.39
N TYR A 90 1.54 3.23 14.03
CA TYR A 90 0.08 3.07 14.12
C TYR A 90 -0.55 2.53 12.84
N ARG A 91 0.10 2.71 11.69
CA ARG A 91 -0.42 2.29 10.38
C ARG A 91 -0.25 0.79 10.11
N ALA A 92 0.91 0.23 10.48
CA ALA A 92 1.18 -1.20 10.33
C ALA A 92 0.18 -2.12 11.06
N PRO A 93 -0.17 -1.91 12.35
CA PRO A 93 -1.11 -2.79 13.05
C PRO A 93 -2.54 -2.73 12.49
N VAL A 94 -3.00 -1.57 12.00
CA VAL A 94 -4.32 -1.46 11.34
C VAL A 94 -4.38 -2.34 10.10
N ARG A 95 -3.32 -2.32 9.28
CA ARG A 95 -3.21 -3.18 8.10
C ARG A 95 -3.14 -4.67 8.47
N ILE A 96 -2.41 -5.03 9.52
CA ILE A 96 -2.34 -6.42 10.01
C ILE A 96 -3.71 -6.88 10.52
N ALA A 97 -4.42 -6.06 11.29
CA ALA A 97 -5.74 -6.38 11.81
C ALA A 97 -6.74 -6.63 10.66
N VAL A 98 -6.75 -5.78 9.63
CA VAL A 98 -7.60 -5.96 8.45
C VAL A 98 -7.23 -7.23 7.68
N ALA A 99 -5.94 -7.53 7.53
CA ALA A 99 -5.50 -8.74 6.86
C ALA A 99 -5.93 -10.02 7.61
N ILE A 100 -5.89 -10.00 8.94
CA ILE A 100 -6.42 -11.09 9.77
C ILE A 100 -7.93 -11.23 9.58
N ILE A 101 -8.68 -10.13 9.61
CA ILE A 101 -10.13 -10.14 9.36
C ILE A 101 -10.45 -10.77 7.99
N LEU A 102 -9.69 -10.43 6.95
CA LEU A 102 -9.86 -11.03 5.62
C LEU A 102 -9.59 -12.53 5.60
N ILE A 103 -8.60 -13.03 6.34
CA ILE A 103 -8.30 -14.48 6.41
C ILE A 103 -9.43 -15.24 7.11
N PHE A 104 -10.09 -14.63 8.10
CA PHE A 104 -11.20 -15.25 8.84
C PHE A 104 -12.58 -15.04 8.22
N LEU A 105 -12.73 -14.04 7.34
CA LEU A 105 -13.98 -13.75 6.62
C LEU A 105 -14.60 -14.97 5.88
N PRO A 106 -13.83 -15.86 5.19
CA PRO A 106 -14.41 -17.00 4.48
C PRO A 106 -15.00 -18.07 5.42
N LEU A 107 -14.81 -17.96 6.74
CA LEU A 107 -15.45 -18.84 7.73
C LEU A 107 -16.92 -18.46 7.99
N ALA A 108 -17.36 -17.28 7.55
CA ALA A 108 -18.74 -16.86 7.63
C ALA A 108 -19.55 -17.43 6.44
N ASP A 109 -20.13 -18.62 6.64
CA ASP A 109 -20.81 -19.38 5.56
C ASP A 109 -22.06 -18.70 4.98
N LYS A 110 -22.64 -17.73 5.69
CA LYS A 110 -23.93 -17.09 5.35
C LYS A 110 -23.84 -15.87 4.42
N LEU A 111 -22.66 -15.51 3.93
CA LEU A 111 -22.48 -14.32 3.10
C LEU A 111 -22.68 -14.63 1.61
N ASN A 112 -23.55 -13.84 0.96
CA ASN A 112 -23.68 -13.84 -0.50
C ASN A 112 -22.41 -13.29 -1.16
N SER A 113 -22.15 -13.69 -2.41
CA SER A 113 -20.96 -13.28 -3.19
C SER A 113 -20.80 -11.75 -3.22
N LEU A 114 -21.90 -11.03 -3.43
CA LEU A 114 -21.92 -9.57 -3.50
C LEU A 114 -21.54 -8.93 -2.16
N GLN A 115 -22.09 -9.45 -1.06
CA GLN A 115 -21.78 -8.97 0.30
C GLN A 115 -20.32 -9.24 0.65
N LEU A 116 -19.80 -10.41 0.25
CA LEU A 116 -18.40 -10.76 0.44
C LEU A 116 -17.47 -9.78 -0.28
N ILE A 117 -17.68 -9.55 -1.58
CA ILE A 117 -16.87 -8.61 -2.40
C ILE A 117 -16.99 -7.18 -1.88
N SER A 118 -18.20 -6.75 -1.52
CA SER A 118 -18.44 -5.41 -0.99
C SER A 118 -17.69 -5.20 0.33
N THR A 119 -17.75 -6.18 1.23
CA THR A 119 -17.07 -6.12 2.52
C THR A 119 -15.55 -6.12 2.34
N THR A 120 -14.98 -7.03 1.56
CA THR A 120 -13.53 -7.07 1.32
C THR A 120 -13.02 -5.79 0.68
N THR A 121 -13.74 -5.26 -0.31
CA THR A 121 -13.40 -4.01 -1.00
C THR A 121 -13.48 -2.82 -0.04
N GLY A 122 -14.52 -2.74 0.79
CA GLY A 122 -14.66 -1.71 1.82
C GLY A 122 -13.49 -1.72 2.82
N LEU A 123 -13.07 -2.92 3.28
CA LEU A 123 -11.91 -3.07 4.16
C LEU A 123 -10.61 -2.62 3.48
N VAL A 124 -10.39 -3.00 2.23
CA VAL A 124 -9.20 -2.59 1.46
C VAL A 124 -9.18 -1.07 1.25
N VAL A 125 -10.30 -0.47 0.86
CA VAL A 125 -10.41 0.99 0.68
C VAL A 125 -10.17 1.73 1.99
N LEU A 126 -10.68 1.23 3.11
CA LEU A 126 -10.42 1.81 4.43
C LEU A 126 -8.91 1.79 4.76
N VAL A 127 -8.24 0.66 4.55
CA VAL A 127 -6.79 0.55 4.74
C VAL A 127 -6.05 1.55 3.84
N LEU A 128 -6.43 1.64 2.57
CA LEU A 128 -5.84 2.59 1.63
C LEU A 128 -6.05 4.04 2.07
N MET A 129 -7.24 4.39 2.56
CA MET A 129 -7.53 5.73 3.07
C MET A 129 -6.67 6.06 4.29
N VAL A 130 -6.57 5.14 5.25
CA VAL A 130 -5.68 5.30 6.41
C VAL A 130 -4.22 5.41 5.98
N ASP A 131 -3.82 4.63 4.97
CA ASP A 131 -2.45 4.62 4.48
C ASP A 131 -2.06 5.92 3.79
N VAL A 132 -2.92 6.42 2.90
CA VAL A 132 -2.77 7.67 2.15
C VAL A 132 -2.82 8.87 3.10
N TYR A 133 -3.79 8.88 4.02
CA TYR A 133 -3.92 9.93 5.02
C TYR A 133 -2.69 9.97 5.94
N GLY A 134 -2.20 8.79 6.37
CA GLY A 134 -1.01 8.69 7.20
C GLY A 134 0.29 9.07 6.49
N SER A 135 0.40 8.83 5.18
CA SER A 135 1.56 9.26 4.38
C SER A 135 1.55 10.73 4.01
N THR A 136 0.42 11.42 4.13
CA THR A 136 0.32 12.83 3.77
C THR A 136 1.11 13.69 4.77
N SER A 137 1.93 14.60 4.24
CA SER A 137 2.68 15.57 5.04
C SER A 137 1.74 16.63 5.60
N ILE A 138 1.95 17.05 6.85
CA ILE A 138 1.19 18.14 7.48
C ILE A 138 1.35 19.46 6.70
N TYR A 139 2.48 19.62 5.99
CA TYR A 139 2.84 20.85 5.30
C TYR A 139 2.30 20.98 3.87
N GLU A 140 1.64 19.94 3.33
CA GLU A 140 1.05 19.99 1.99
C GLU A 140 -0.47 19.79 2.01
N SER A 141 -1.17 20.61 1.23
CA SER A 141 -2.61 20.46 0.99
C SER A 141 -2.84 19.32 0.00
N PHE A 142 -3.59 18.29 0.41
CA PHE A 142 -3.89 17.07 -0.37
C PHE A 142 -4.42 17.34 -1.80
N TRP A 143 -5.07 18.48 -2.03
CA TRP A 143 -5.64 18.87 -3.33
C TRP A 143 -5.04 20.14 -3.93
N ARG A 144 -4.13 20.83 -3.23
CA ARG A 144 -3.64 22.14 -3.67
C ARG A 144 -2.15 22.30 -3.38
N CYS A 145 -1.36 22.24 -4.43
CA CYS A 145 0.08 22.50 -4.38
C CYS A 145 0.31 24.02 -4.30
N THR A 146 0.13 24.61 -3.11
CA THR A 146 0.26 26.06 -2.89
C THR A 146 1.65 26.50 -2.42
N SER A 147 2.54 25.58 -2.08
CA SER A 147 3.89 25.89 -1.60
C SER A 147 4.95 25.31 -2.55
N GLN A 148 6.03 26.06 -2.77
CA GLN A 148 7.22 25.56 -3.45
C GLN A 148 7.79 24.35 -2.69
N CYS A 149 8.17 23.30 -3.42
CA CYS A 149 8.75 22.07 -2.89
C CYS A 149 10.06 22.41 -2.15
N LYS A 150 10.04 22.38 -0.81
CA LYS A 150 11.25 22.57 0.01
C LYS A 150 11.96 21.22 0.16
N TYR A 151 13.13 21.09 -0.46
CA TYR A 151 13.98 19.92 -0.24
C TYR A 151 14.79 20.14 1.04
N ARG A 152 14.56 19.27 2.04
CA ARG A 152 15.29 19.27 3.31
C ARG A 152 16.29 18.12 3.31
N ALA A 153 17.58 18.44 3.34
CA ALA A 153 18.63 17.44 3.46
C ALA A 153 19.54 17.75 4.65
N GLU A 154 19.77 16.74 5.48
CA GLU A 154 20.85 16.75 6.47
C GLU A 154 22.16 16.46 5.75
N CYS A 155 22.97 17.50 5.58
CA CYS A 155 24.31 17.38 4.99
C CYS A 155 25.34 17.63 6.10
N PRO A 156 26.32 16.73 6.33
CA PRO A 156 27.43 16.96 7.26
C PRO A 156 28.49 17.92 6.67
N MET A 157 28.03 19.00 6.03
CA MET A 157 28.84 19.93 5.26
C MET A 157 28.80 21.32 5.89
N LYS A 158 29.89 22.08 5.70
CA LYS A 158 29.96 23.49 6.12
C LYS A 158 28.93 24.32 5.35
N LYS A 159 28.11 25.09 6.08
CA LYS A 159 27.05 25.98 5.55
C LYS A 159 27.49 26.85 4.37
N LYS A 160 28.73 27.35 4.40
CA LYS A 160 29.27 28.22 3.34
C LYS A 160 29.43 27.50 2.00
N LEU A 161 29.95 26.27 2.00
CA LEU A 161 30.15 25.46 0.79
C LEU A 161 28.81 25.13 0.12
N VAL A 162 27.80 24.79 0.92
CA VAL A 162 26.46 24.48 0.43
C VAL A 162 25.81 25.72 -0.21
N MET A 163 25.89 26.87 0.46
CA MET A 163 25.33 28.12 -0.08
C MET A 163 26.06 28.62 -1.33
N ASP A 164 27.39 28.48 -1.40
CA ASP A 164 28.16 28.93 -2.56
C ASP A 164 27.91 28.03 -3.78
N ALA A 165 27.81 26.71 -3.59
CA ALA A 165 27.42 25.78 -4.65
C ALA A 165 25.97 26.00 -5.13
N MET A 166 25.05 26.36 -4.23
CA MET A 166 23.69 26.75 -4.62
C MET A 166 23.69 28.00 -5.50
N LYS A 167 24.47 29.03 -5.15
CA LYS A 167 24.56 30.26 -5.95
C LYS A 167 25.21 30.05 -7.32
N THR A 168 26.13 29.11 -7.43
CA THR A 168 26.83 28.79 -8.68
C THR A 168 26.17 27.69 -9.50
N GLY A 169 25.09 27.07 -9.00
CA GLY A 169 24.42 25.94 -9.67
C GLY A 169 25.31 24.70 -9.79
N ALA A 170 26.36 24.59 -8.97
CA ALA A 170 27.35 23.52 -9.07
C ALA A 170 26.85 22.23 -8.39
N THR A 171 26.93 21.11 -9.09
CA THR A 171 26.63 19.78 -8.53
C THR A 171 27.78 19.32 -7.63
N ILE A 172 27.57 19.25 -6.33
CA ILE A 172 28.57 18.70 -5.39
C ILE A 172 28.47 17.17 -5.38
N ARG A 173 29.55 16.48 -5.73
CA ARG A 173 29.67 15.02 -5.55
C ARG A 173 30.00 14.72 -4.09
N LEU A 174 29.06 14.09 -3.38
CA LEU A 174 29.17 13.77 -1.96
C LEU A 174 30.37 12.85 -1.62
N ASN A 175 30.89 12.11 -2.60
CA ASN A 175 31.98 11.15 -2.39
C ASN A 175 33.38 11.79 -2.39
N GLU A 176 33.53 13.04 -2.83
CA GLU A 176 34.83 13.71 -3.01
C GLU A 176 35.14 14.73 -1.91
N VAL A 177 34.18 15.04 -1.03
CA VAL A 177 34.39 16.03 0.03
C VAL A 177 34.89 15.34 1.30
N GLN A 178 36.15 15.59 1.65
CA GLN A 178 36.73 15.16 2.91
C GLN A 178 35.95 15.79 4.07
N ILE A 179 35.23 14.95 4.81
CA ILE A 179 34.55 15.31 6.06
C ILE A 179 35.65 15.61 7.08
N GLY A 180 36.09 16.86 7.14
CA GLY A 180 36.91 17.35 8.25
C GLY A 180 36.13 17.22 9.54
N ASP A 181 36.81 16.76 10.60
CA ASP A 181 36.33 16.25 11.89
C ASP A 181 35.59 17.28 12.79
N GLY A 182 34.70 18.10 12.21
CA GLY A 182 34.00 19.20 12.87
C GLY A 182 32.76 19.66 12.10
N GLY A 183 32.09 18.76 11.37
CA GLY A 183 30.86 19.07 10.65
C GLY A 183 29.70 19.27 11.60
N GLU A 184 29.33 20.53 11.87
CA GLU A 184 28.06 20.86 12.53
C GLU A 184 26.89 20.33 11.70
N LYS A 185 25.98 19.58 12.35
CA LYS A 185 24.73 19.11 11.75
C LYS A 185 23.82 20.30 11.51
N GLY A 186 23.86 20.86 10.31
CA GLY A 186 23.01 21.98 9.90
C GLY A 186 21.79 21.53 9.10
N PHE A 187 20.63 22.06 9.44
CA PHE A 187 19.42 21.97 8.60
C PHE A 187 19.53 23.01 7.47
N TYR A 188 19.40 22.57 6.22
CA TYR A 188 19.43 23.46 5.06
C TYR A 188 18.14 23.32 4.25
N ASP A 189 17.42 24.43 4.09
CA ASP A 189 16.25 24.54 3.23
C ASP A 189 16.74 24.94 1.83
N VAL A 190 16.52 24.09 0.83
CA VAL A 190 16.78 24.43 -0.59
C VAL A 190 15.50 25.02 -1.17
N ILE A 191 15.60 26.27 -1.65
CA ILE A 191 14.55 27.01 -2.37
C ILE A 191 14.77 26.79 -3.86
#